data_AF-A0A1G1G6X5-F1
#
_entry.id   AF-A0A1G1G6X5-F1
#
_cell.length_a   1.000
_cell.length_b   1.000
_cell.length_c   1.000
_cell.angle_alpha   90.00
_cell.angle_beta   90.00
_cell.angle_gamma   90.00
#
_symmetry.space_group_name_H-M   'P 1'
#
loop_
_entity.id
_entity.type
_entity.pdbx_description
1 polymer ?
#
loop_
_entity_poly.entity_id
_entity_poly.type
_entity_poly.pdbx_seq_one_letter_code
_entity_poly.pdbx_strand_id
1 'polypeptide(L)'
;MAAHALNLANPGNYIEKTVILAGGTHGTARLYASPPDEEQHFAALQRSAQDNFADINMQTSLPVALEDPSRSSQDFAAKAVEWAQASVPEAGREDDALTREQGIISAALIAMRDGAAELRSRHEGWAREIFLQALKATKDPYRHYPPGLSYNPIATAFAGMVYLMQYHPANGDVRDLLDSAASGDPNAACGFGAVVATLASIDVRLPRSILRCALAGCIHPARTWDLPEEEVTARSERHLQRIRAAVDAELAWLGNEEPEPGWPMFPTEEVQRRRQLRIPGGEDRQDAAAARRVRPDEVAYHQSAAKWLHGAKSLFNIAEQPWLSDIARAYGPWTAAANGAGIDANEDISHTPMEWSDAYFELLAYCLPGLSLTEIDEFALSLVSSLPDMSFYDVVTKFLSSVDAVFFNQCSLQEVVAVNIRDSIADRMMTSHGWRRLAGSRDTSVEMHLGPAVATLFFNERGFSQPPRCYLLEIAIDRVEPFLPILKKLAISGPSIFTALLTLNLLEVSPRSAHLPFVVETAKSWLVSFPDYSVFWGDHDIGRRLCVWFENVWRLDPTQLGADSPIRFDVDRLLAALVSLGIPEARRLEDTIETAATDPDRTT
;
A
#
# COMPACT_ATOMS: atom_id res chain seq x y z
N MET A 1 28.48 -42.68 -14.27
CA MET A 1 28.00 -43.65 -13.25
C MET A 1 28.48 -45.09 -13.50
N ALA A 2 28.26 -45.70 -14.68
CA ALA A 2 28.69 -47.09 -14.93
C ALA A 2 30.22 -47.30 -14.89
N ALA A 3 31.01 -46.36 -15.44
CA ALA A 3 32.48 -46.42 -15.39
C ALA A 3 33.05 -46.26 -13.96
N HIS A 4 32.46 -45.38 -13.14
CA HIS A 4 32.82 -45.21 -11.74
C HIS A 4 32.59 -46.49 -10.92
N ALA A 5 31.46 -47.16 -11.14
CA ALA A 5 31.16 -48.44 -10.49
C ALA A 5 32.17 -49.55 -10.88
N LEU A 6 32.60 -49.59 -12.15
CA LEU A 6 33.65 -50.51 -12.61
C LEU A 6 35.00 -50.19 -11.95
N ASN A 7 35.34 -48.91 -11.79
CA ASN A 7 36.59 -48.49 -11.14
C ASN A 7 36.59 -48.76 -9.63
N LEU A 8 35.45 -48.64 -8.95
CA LEU A 8 35.30 -49.05 -7.53
C LEU A 8 35.45 -50.56 -7.32
N ALA A 9 35.10 -51.37 -8.33
CA ALA A 9 35.23 -52.82 -8.28
C ALA A 9 36.66 -53.31 -8.58
N ASN A 10 37.56 -52.44 -9.08
CA ASN A 10 38.94 -52.80 -9.39
C ASN A 10 39.84 -52.68 -8.13
N PRO A 11 40.41 -53.79 -7.61
CA PRO A 11 41.26 -53.76 -6.43
C PRO A 11 42.55 -52.95 -6.60
N GLY A 12 43.02 -52.76 -7.84
CA GLY A 12 44.21 -51.96 -8.15
C GLY A 12 44.05 -50.47 -7.87
N ASN A 13 42.81 -50.00 -7.69
CA ASN A 13 42.50 -48.60 -7.39
C ASN A 13 42.41 -48.32 -5.87
N TYR A 14 42.90 -49.22 -5.02
CA TYR A 14 42.89 -49.02 -3.56
C TYR A 14 44.32 -48.99 -3.02
N ILE A 15 44.67 -47.86 -2.41
CA ILE A 15 45.98 -47.62 -1.81
C ILE A 15 45.92 -47.75 -0.29
N GLU A 16 46.93 -48.36 0.31
CA GLU A 16 47.04 -48.47 1.75
C GLU A 16 47.50 -47.14 2.34
N LYS A 17 46.64 -46.54 3.17
CA LYS A 17 46.93 -45.31 3.93
C LYS A 17 46.78 -45.57 5.42
N THR A 18 47.67 -44.98 6.19
CA THR A 18 47.59 -44.98 7.64
C THR A 18 46.49 -44.01 8.09
N VAL A 19 45.47 -44.52 8.77
CA VAL A 19 44.35 -43.76 9.34
C VAL A 19 44.33 -43.94 10.85
N ILE A 20 43.86 -42.91 11.56
CA ILE A 20 43.75 -42.93 13.01
C ILE A 20 42.41 -43.57 13.37
N LEU A 21 42.45 -44.67 14.12
CA LEU A 21 41.28 -45.40 14.59
C LEU A 21 40.67 -44.71 15.83
N ALA A 22 39.42 -45.05 16.18
CA ALA A 22 38.63 -44.42 17.25
C ALA A 22 39.22 -44.52 18.68
N GLY A 23 40.44 -45.02 18.85
CA GLY A 23 41.22 -45.03 20.10
C GLY A 23 42.56 -44.30 20.03
N GLY A 24 42.80 -43.49 18.99
CA GLY A 24 44.04 -42.73 18.80
C GLY A 24 45.23 -43.55 18.28
N THR A 25 45.04 -44.82 17.98
CA THR A 25 46.05 -45.71 17.38
C THR A 25 46.01 -45.65 15.85
N HIS A 26 47.17 -45.77 15.22
CA HIS A 26 47.30 -45.81 13.76
C HIS A 26 46.99 -47.22 13.24
N GLY A 27 46.06 -47.31 12.28
CA GLY A 27 45.74 -48.52 11.53
C GLY A 27 45.94 -48.32 10.03
N THR A 28 46.06 -49.40 9.27
CA THR A 28 46.16 -49.35 7.81
C THR A 28 44.78 -49.58 7.19
N ALA A 29 44.28 -48.61 6.42
CA ALA A 29 43.06 -48.77 5.64
C ALA A 29 43.35 -48.65 4.14
N ARG A 30 42.60 -49.40 3.34
CA ARG A 30 42.63 -49.30 1.89
C ARG A 30 41.65 -48.23 1.46
N LEU A 31 42.17 -47.09 1.02
CA LEU A 31 41.37 -46.00 0.50
C LEU A 31 41.39 -46.04 -1.03
N TYR A 32 40.22 -45.85 -1.61
CA TYR A 32 40.08 -45.75 -3.05
C TYR A 32 40.83 -44.50 -3.57
N ALA A 33 41.60 -44.69 -4.64
CA ALA A 33 42.27 -43.66 -5.41
C ALA A 33 41.77 -43.74 -6.85
N SER A 34 41.10 -42.68 -7.31
CA SER A 34 40.56 -42.61 -8.67
C SER A 34 41.69 -42.74 -9.71
N PRO A 35 41.49 -43.57 -10.76
CA PRO A 35 42.38 -43.58 -11.92
C PRO A 35 42.50 -42.19 -12.57
N PRO A 36 43.61 -41.86 -13.24
CA PRO A 36 43.85 -40.54 -13.82
C PRO A 36 42.72 -40.03 -14.74
N ASP A 37 42.15 -40.89 -15.57
CA ASP A 37 41.07 -40.51 -16.50
C ASP A 37 39.77 -40.15 -15.76
N GLU A 38 39.51 -40.82 -14.65
CA GLU A 38 38.35 -40.55 -13.80
C GLU A 38 38.56 -39.32 -12.91
N GLU A 39 39.77 -39.14 -12.37
CA GLU A 39 40.16 -37.94 -11.64
C GLU A 39 40.06 -36.69 -12.53
N GLN A 40 40.53 -36.77 -13.79
CA GLN A 40 40.37 -35.69 -14.77
C GLN A 40 38.90 -35.40 -15.08
N HIS A 41 38.08 -36.45 -15.24
CA HIS A 41 36.64 -36.29 -15.49
C HIS A 41 35.92 -35.63 -14.30
N PHE A 42 36.18 -36.07 -13.06
CA PHE A 42 35.60 -35.45 -11.86
C PHE A 42 36.12 -34.03 -11.65
N ALA A 43 37.40 -33.76 -11.91
CA ALA A 43 37.95 -32.41 -11.84
C ALA A 43 37.32 -31.47 -12.88
N ALA A 44 36.95 -31.98 -14.07
CA ALA A 44 36.22 -31.23 -15.08
C ALA A 44 34.76 -30.97 -14.65
N LEU A 45 34.07 -31.98 -14.12
CA LEU A 45 32.72 -31.84 -13.57
C LEU A 45 32.67 -30.87 -12.38
N GLN A 46 33.66 -30.94 -11.48
CA GLN A 46 33.74 -30.06 -10.31
C GLN A 46 34.00 -28.61 -10.73
N ARG A 47 34.86 -28.38 -11.73
CA ARG A 47 35.05 -27.04 -12.33
C ARG A 47 33.75 -26.51 -12.95
N SER A 48 33.10 -27.30 -13.81
CA SER A 48 31.82 -26.93 -14.41
C SER A 48 30.72 -26.69 -13.38
N ALA A 49 30.67 -27.49 -12.30
CA ALA A 49 29.74 -27.28 -11.21
C ALA A 49 30.04 -25.98 -10.45
N GLN A 50 31.32 -25.67 -10.17
CA GLN A 50 31.72 -24.42 -9.52
C GLN A 50 31.32 -23.18 -10.33
N ASP A 51 31.52 -23.22 -11.64
CA ASP A 51 31.12 -22.13 -12.56
C ASP A 51 29.60 -21.95 -12.55
N ASN A 52 28.84 -23.05 -12.66
CA ASN A 52 27.38 -23.01 -12.58
C ASN A 52 26.87 -22.54 -11.21
N PHE A 53 27.53 -22.93 -10.11
CA PHE A 53 27.18 -22.46 -8.77
C PHE A 53 27.44 -20.96 -8.62
N ALA A 54 28.56 -20.45 -9.13
CA ALA A 54 28.85 -19.03 -9.12
C ALA A 54 27.81 -18.24 -9.92
N ASP A 55 27.40 -18.78 -11.07
CA ASP A 55 26.39 -18.17 -11.94
C ASP A 55 25.01 -18.10 -11.27
N ILE A 56 24.52 -19.21 -10.73
CA ILE A 56 23.24 -19.29 -10.01
C ILE A 56 23.26 -18.40 -8.76
N ASN A 57 24.38 -18.40 -8.02
CA ASN A 57 24.53 -17.56 -6.84
C ASN A 57 24.46 -16.07 -7.19
N MET A 58 25.06 -15.64 -8.30
CA MET A 58 24.95 -14.24 -8.74
C MET A 58 23.52 -13.90 -9.16
N GLN A 59 22.88 -14.74 -9.99
CA GLN A 59 21.50 -14.51 -10.44
C GLN A 59 20.49 -14.42 -9.29
N THR A 60 20.70 -15.17 -8.21
CA THR A 60 19.84 -15.14 -7.02
C THR A 60 20.18 -13.99 -6.07
N SER A 61 21.44 -13.53 -6.04
CA SER A 61 21.88 -12.42 -5.18
C SER A 61 21.52 -11.05 -5.73
N LEU A 62 21.47 -10.90 -7.06
CA LEU A 62 21.19 -9.61 -7.71
C LEU A 62 19.82 -9.01 -7.33
N PRO A 63 18.68 -9.74 -7.40
CA PRO A 63 17.38 -9.20 -6.99
C PRO A 63 17.35 -8.79 -5.51
N VAL A 64 18.00 -9.56 -4.64
CA VAL A 64 18.07 -9.25 -3.20
C VAL A 64 18.83 -7.95 -2.96
N ALA A 65 19.97 -7.76 -3.65
CA ALA A 65 20.76 -6.54 -3.56
C ALA A 65 20.06 -5.33 -4.19
N LEU A 66 19.17 -5.53 -5.17
CA LEU A 66 18.37 -4.45 -5.74
C LEU A 66 17.37 -3.88 -4.73
N GLU A 67 16.59 -4.74 -4.07
CA GLU A 67 15.56 -4.32 -3.11
C GLU A 67 16.15 -3.81 -1.79
N ASP A 68 17.25 -4.41 -1.33
CA ASP A 68 17.93 -4.03 -0.08
C ASP A 68 19.37 -3.56 -0.36
N PRO A 69 19.61 -2.24 -0.47
CA PRO A 69 20.95 -1.69 -0.71
C PRO A 69 21.99 -2.11 0.33
N SER A 70 21.57 -2.48 1.55
CA SER A 70 22.50 -2.94 2.61
C SER A 70 23.12 -4.31 2.29
N ARG A 71 22.55 -5.06 1.34
CA ARG A 71 23.05 -6.34 0.84
C ARG A 71 24.08 -6.19 -0.28
N SER A 72 24.37 -4.97 -0.68
CA SER A 72 25.36 -4.65 -1.72
C SER A 72 26.62 -4.03 -1.11
N SER A 73 27.71 -4.06 -1.89
CA SER A 73 28.99 -3.44 -1.55
C SER A 73 29.77 -3.13 -2.82
N GLN A 74 30.82 -2.30 -2.73
CA GLN A 74 31.67 -1.99 -3.88
C GLN A 74 32.28 -3.25 -4.51
N ASP A 75 32.71 -4.22 -3.67
CA ASP A 75 33.24 -5.51 -4.13
C ASP A 75 32.16 -6.35 -4.82
N PHE A 76 30.93 -6.32 -4.31
CA PHE A 76 29.80 -7.02 -4.93
C PHE A 76 29.46 -6.40 -6.29
N ALA A 77 29.44 -5.07 -6.38
CA ALA A 77 29.20 -4.34 -7.62
C ALA A 77 30.24 -4.66 -8.69
N ALA A 78 31.53 -4.72 -8.33
CA ALA A 78 32.59 -5.11 -9.25
C ALA A 78 32.40 -6.55 -9.78
N LYS A 79 32.10 -7.51 -8.88
CA LYS A 79 31.81 -8.90 -9.26
C LYS A 79 30.57 -9.04 -10.14
N ALA A 80 29.53 -8.25 -9.87
CA ALA A 80 28.31 -8.24 -10.67
C ALA A 80 28.57 -7.78 -12.11
N VAL A 81 29.42 -6.75 -12.29
CA VAL A 81 29.82 -6.28 -13.63
C VAL A 81 30.65 -7.33 -14.36
N GLU A 82 31.64 -7.94 -13.69
CA GLU A 82 32.45 -9.01 -14.28
C GLU A 82 31.58 -10.19 -14.73
N TRP A 83 30.64 -10.60 -13.89
CA TRP A 83 29.66 -11.63 -14.21
C TRP A 83 28.79 -11.24 -15.43
N ALA A 84 28.27 -10.02 -15.45
CA ALA A 84 27.42 -9.53 -16.54
C ALA A 84 28.18 -9.45 -17.88
N GLN A 85 29.46 -9.08 -17.86
CA GLN A 85 30.30 -9.01 -19.07
C GLN A 85 30.79 -10.37 -19.56
N ALA A 86 31.03 -11.32 -18.65
CA ALA A 86 31.40 -12.69 -19.00
C ALA A 86 30.23 -13.51 -19.56
N SER A 87 29.01 -12.98 -19.43
CA SER A 87 27.79 -13.63 -19.89
C SER A 87 27.69 -13.60 -21.42
N VAL A 88 27.93 -14.74 -22.06
CA VAL A 88 27.57 -14.94 -23.48
C VAL A 88 26.15 -15.55 -23.52
N PRO A 89 25.23 -15.07 -24.36
CA PRO A 89 23.91 -15.70 -24.48
C PRO A 89 24.08 -17.16 -24.96
N GLU A 90 23.90 -18.13 -24.08
CA GLU A 90 23.77 -19.52 -24.52
C GLU A 90 22.42 -19.68 -25.23
N ALA A 91 22.47 -20.23 -26.45
CA ALA A 91 21.27 -20.51 -27.23
C ALA A 91 20.53 -21.71 -26.62
N GLY A 92 19.67 -21.46 -25.64
CA GLY A 92 18.82 -22.49 -25.02
C GLY A 92 17.77 -21.90 -24.09
N ARG A 93 16.49 -22.23 -24.37
CA ARG A 93 15.24 -21.84 -23.67
C ARG A 93 15.03 -20.33 -23.44
N GLU A 94 13.93 -19.82 -23.98
CA GLU A 94 13.54 -18.41 -23.94
C GLU A 94 13.49 -17.82 -22.51
N ASP A 95 13.08 -18.62 -21.52
CA ASP A 95 13.00 -18.22 -20.10
C ASP A 95 14.38 -17.96 -19.46
N ASP A 96 15.41 -18.71 -19.85
CA ASP A 96 16.78 -18.56 -19.31
C ASP A 96 17.43 -17.27 -19.84
N ALA A 97 17.14 -16.92 -21.09
CA ALA A 97 17.61 -15.67 -21.72
C ALA A 97 17.02 -14.43 -21.07
N LEU A 98 15.72 -14.44 -20.74
CA LEU A 98 15.03 -13.34 -20.08
C LEU A 98 15.53 -13.10 -18.65
N THR A 99 15.73 -14.19 -17.90
CA THR A 99 16.31 -14.12 -16.55
C THR A 99 17.73 -13.55 -16.60
N ARG A 100 18.49 -13.89 -17.65
CA ARG A 100 19.84 -13.37 -17.85
C ARG A 100 19.85 -11.89 -18.21
N GLU A 101 19.00 -11.46 -19.13
CA GLU A 101 18.85 -10.05 -19.51
C GLU A 101 18.50 -9.18 -18.30
N GLN A 102 17.54 -9.62 -17.48
CA GLN A 102 17.20 -8.94 -16.23
C GLN A 102 18.39 -8.86 -15.28
N GLY A 103 19.18 -9.93 -15.15
CA GLY A 103 20.38 -9.95 -14.33
C GLY A 103 21.43 -8.94 -14.80
N ILE A 104 21.61 -8.77 -16.11
CA ILE A 104 22.55 -7.79 -16.69
C ILE A 104 22.11 -6.35 -16.34
N ILE A 105 20.83 -6.03 -16.51
CA ILE A 105 20.28 -4.71 -16.16
C ILE A 105 20.43 -4.46 -14.64
N SER A 106 20.20 -5.48 -13.82
CA SER A 106 20.35 -5.42 -12.36
C SER A 106 21.80 -5.14 -11.96
N ALA A 107 22.76 -5.84 -12.57
CA ALA A 107 24.19 -5.63 -12.35
C ALA A 107 24.63 -4.22 -12.76
N ALA A 108 24.12 -3.71 -13.88
CA ALA A 108 24.39 -2.35 -14.32
C ALA A 108 23.85 -1.31 -13.31
N LEU A 109 22.64 -1.47 -12.77
CA LEU A 109 22.11 -0.57 -11.74
C LEU A 109 22.98 -0.61 -10.48
N ILE A 110 23.30 -1.80 -9.98
CA ILE A 110 24.12 -1.96 -8.76
C ILE A 110 25.51 -1.34 -8.95
N ALA A 111 26.11 -1.46 -10.14
CA ALA A 111 27.36 -0.79 -10.46
C ALA A 111 27.26 0.74 -10.36
N MET A 112 26.16 1.33 -10.81
CA MET A 112 25.96 2.78 -10.77
C MET A 112 25.53 3.30 -9.41
N ARG A 113 24.79 2.51 -8.62
CA ARG A 113 24.34 2.88 -7.28
C ARG A 113 25.43 2.69 -6.23
N ASP A 114 26.07 1.52 -6.21
CA ASP A 114 26.92 1.06 -5.10
C ASP A 114 28.42 0.98 -5.47
N GLY A 115 28.76 1.09 -6.75
CA GLY A 115 30.13 0.99 -7.23
C GLY A 115 31.03 2.14 -6.76
N ALA A 116 32.34 1.89 -6.71
CA ALA A 116 33.33 2.95 -6.55
C ALA A 116 33.33 3.92 -7.75
N ALA A 117 33.86 5.13 -7.57
CA ALA A 117 33.85 6.17 -8.60
C ALA A 117 34.57 5.73 -9.88
N GLU A 118 35.65 4.95 -9.74
CA GLU A 118 36.42 4.39 -10.85
C GLU A 118 35.61 3.34 -11.63
N LEU A 119 34.87 2.48 -10.93
CA LEU A 119 34.01 1.47 -11.55
C LEU A 119 32.89 2.15 -12.34
N ARG A 120 32.25 3.16 -11.75
CA ARG A 120 31.20 3.96 -12.40
C ARG A 120 31.72 4.62 -13.68
N SER A 121 32.82 5.34 -13.59
CA SER A 121 33.42 6.04 -14.73
C SER A 121 33.82 5.07 -15.85
N ARG A 122 34.37 3.90 -15.51
CA ARG A 122 34.81 2.89 -16.49
C ARG A 122 33.65 2.26 -17.25
N HIS A 123 32.52 2.05 -16.58
CA HIS A 123 31.39 1.29 -17.12
C HIS A 123 30.16 2.16 -17.46
N GLU A 124 30.30 3.49 -17.40
CA GLU A 124 29.22 4.45 -17.69
C GLU A 124 28.55 4.21 -19.05
N GLY A 125 29.33 4.18 -20.13
CA GLY A 125 28.79 4.01 -21.49
C GLY A 125 28.06 2.68 -21.69
N TRP A 126 28.57 1.61 -21.08
CA TRP A 126 27.96 0.28 -21.10
C TRP A 126 26.63 0.25 -20.33
N ALA A 127 26.62 0.80 -19.11
CA ALA A 127 25.41 0.86 -18.30
C ALA A 127 24.33 1.72 -18.98
N ARG A 128 24.71 2.87 -19.55
CA ARG A 128 23.81 3.77 -20.29
C ARG A 128 23.17 3.07 -21.47
N GLU A 129 23.94 2.34 -22.27
CA GLU A 129 23.42 1.57 -23.41
C GLU A 129 22.40 0.51 -22.95
N ILE A 130 22.72 -0.26 -21.91
CA ILE A 130 21.81 -1.28 -21.35
C ILE A 130 20.50 -0.66 -20.90
N PHE A 131 20.54 0.44 -20.15
CA PHE A 131 19.32 1.06 -19.66
C PHE A 131 18.48 1.65 -20.80
N LEU A 132 19.11 2.30 -21.78
CA LEU A 132 18.38 2.84 -22.93
C LEU A 132 17.73 1.74 -23.78
N GLN A 133 18.40 0.60 -23.94
CA GLN A 133 17.82 -0.57 -24.62
C GLN A 133 16.61 -1.10 -23.85
N ALA A 134 16.71 -1.26 -22.53
CA ALA A 134 15.62 -1.73 -21.69
C ALA A 134 14.41 -0.77 -21.66
N LEU A 135 14.65 0.55 -21.64
CA LEU A 135 13.58 1.56 -21.69
C LEU A 135 12.88 1.63 -23.06
N LYS A 136 13.56 1.24 -24.14
CA LYS A 136 13.04 1.25 -25.52
C LYS A 136 12.51 -0.11 -25.98
N ALA A 137 12.69 -1.16 -25.19
CA ALA A 137 12.28 -2.52 -25.53
C ALA A 137 10.77 -2.58 -25.82
N THR A 138 10.39 -3.36 -26.84
CA THR A 138 8.99 -3.51 -27.26
C THR A 138 8.16 -4.08 -26.12
N LYS A 139 7.14 -3.32 -25.72
CA LYS A 139 6.27 -3.62 -24.59
C LYS A 139 5.43 -4.88 -24.89
N ASP A 140 5.50 -5.89 -24.02
CA ASP A 140 4.51 -6.96 -24.00
C ASP A 140 3.32 -6.52 -23.12
N PRO A 141 2.16 -6.18 -23.73
CA PRO A 141 1.00 -5.68 -22.99
C PRO A 141 0.39 -6.71 -22.03
N TYR A 142 0.75 -8.00 -22.13
CA TYR A 142 0.26 -9.05 -21.23
C TYR A 142 1.21 -9.34 -20.06
N ARG A 143 2.41 -8.75 -20.07
CA ARG A 143 3.43 -9.03 -19.05
C ARG A 143 3.24 -8.13 -17.83
N HIS A 144 2.72 -8.71 -16.77
CA HIS A 144 2.63 -8.04 -15.47
C HIS A 144 3.88 -8.34 -14.65
N TYR A 145 4.64 -7.31 -14.32
CA TYR A 145 5.77 -7.42 -13.41
C TYR A 145 5.29 -7.32 -11.96
N PRO A 146 5.87 -8.10 -11.03
CA PRO A 146 5.67 -7.89 -9.60
C PRO A 146 6.03 -6.45 -9.19
N PRO A 147 5.44 -5.92 -8.11
CA PRO A 147 5.86 -4.63 -7.56
C PRO A 147 7.32 -4.68 -7.10
N GLY A 148 8.07 -3.61 -7.36
CA GLY A 148 9.49 -3.49 -7.00
C GLY A 148 10.40 -3.26 -8.21
N LEU A 149 11.72 -3.26 -7.97
CA LEU A 149 12.73 -3.22 -9.03
C LEU A 149 13.03 -4.62 -9.55
N SER A 150 12.98 -5.61 -8.65
CA SER A 150 13.23 -7.01 -8.98
C SER A 150 12.30 -7.50 -10.06
N TYR A 151 12.88 -8.18 -11.05
CA TYR A 151 12.18 -8.74 -12.19
C TYR A 151 11.50 -7.73 -13.12
N ASN A 152 11.62 -6.42 -12.86
CA ASN A 152 11.08 -5.35 -13.70
C ASN A 152 12.23 -4.61 -14.41
N PRO A 153 12.52 -4.94 -15.69
CA PRO A 153 13.66 -4.38 -16.42
C PRO A 153 13.50 -2.88 -16.66
N ILE A 154 12.26 -2.41 -16.89
CA ILE A 154 11.95 -1.00 -17.14
C ILE A 154 12.14 -0.19 -15.87
N ALA A 155 11.63 -0.66 -14.72
CA ALA A 155 11.84 0.00 -13.43
C ALA A 155 13.33 0.06 -13.06
N THR A 156 14.04 -1.05 -13.26
CA THR A 156 15.49 -1.13 -12.99
C THR A 156 16.26 -0.18 -13.91
N ALA A 157 15.95 -0.15 -15.20
CA ALA A 157 16.61 0.76 -16.13
C ALA A 157 16.31 2.24 -15.84
N PHE A 158 15.06 2.57 -15.48
CA PHE A 158 14.67 3.93 -15.08
C PHE A 158 15.46 4.38 -13.85
N ALA A 159 15.51 3.55 -12.81
CA ALA A 159 16.30 3.83 -11.61
C ALA A 159 17.82 3.94 -11.91
N GLY A 160 18.33 3.06 -12.77
CA GLY A 160 19.72 3.07 -13.22
C GLY A 160 20.12 4.36 -13.95
N MET A 161 19.25 4.87 -14.83
CA MET A 161 19.46 6.15 -15.51
C MET A 161 19.54 7.33 -14.55
N VAL A 162 18.74 7.32 -13.48
CA VAL A 162 18.80 8.38 -12.45
C VAL A 162 20.13 8.33 -11.68
N TYR A 163 20.59 7.14 -11.28
CA TYR A 163 21.90 7.01 -10.63
C TYR A 163 23.06 7.38 -11.57
N LEU A 164 22.97 7.06 -12.86
CA LEU A 164 23.93 7.56 -13.86
C LEU A 164 23.93 9.09 -13.90
N MET A 165 22.77 9.72 -14.03
CA MET A 165 22.64 11.18 -14.10
C MET A 165 23.19 11.88 -12.85
N GLN A 166 23.06 11.26 -11.67
CA GLN A 166 23.58 11.79 -10.41
C GLN A 166 25.11 11.97 -10.43
N TYR A 167 25.84 11.06 -11.07
CA TYR A 167 27.31 11.02 -11.03
C TYR A 167 27.96 11.43 -12.36
N HIS A 168 27.30 11.15 -13.48
CA HIS A 168 27.77 11.35 -14.84
C HIS A 168 26.63 11.86 -15.74
N PRO A 169 26.21 13.13 -15.56
CA PRO A 169 25.14 13.69 -16.37
C PRO A 169 25.58 13.82 -17.84
N ALA A 170 24.82 13.21 -18.74
CA ALA A 170 25.01 13.37 -20.18
C ALA A 170 23.89 14.22 -20.79
N ASN A 171 24.21 14.88 -21.91
CA ASN A 171 23.22 15.61 -22.69
C ASN A 171 22.18 14.63 -23.24
N GLY A 172 20.92 14.79 -22.83
CA GLY A 172 19.80 13.95 -23.27
C GLY A 172 19.22 13.03 -22.19
N ASP A 173 19.92 12.81 -21.07
CA ASP A 173 19.45 11.89 -20.01
C ASP A 173 18.09 12.28 -19.45
N VAL A 174 17.89 13.57 -19.21
CA VAL A 174 16.61 14.12 -18.77
C VAL A 174 15.53 13.85 -19.81
N ARG A 175 15.83 14.00 -21.10
CA ARG A 175 14.88 13.73 -22.17
C ARG A 175 14.49 12.26 -22.23
N ASP A 176 15.45 11.34 -22.15
CA ASP A 176 15.18 9.90 -22.15
C ASP A 176 14.30 9.48 -20.94
N LEU A 177 14.51 10.07 -19.77
CA LEU A 177 13.66 9.86 -18.59
C LEU A 177 12.24 10.41 -18.80
N LEU A 178 12.11 11.62 -19.34
CA LEU A 178 10.81 12.24 -19.62
C LEU A 178 10.05 11.49 -20.72
N ASP A 179 10.72 11.04 -21.78
CA ASP A 179 10.14 10.21 -22.85
C ASP A 179 9.68 8.85 -22.30
N SER A 180 10.47 8.24 -21.41
CA SER A 180 10.09 6.99 -20.72
C SER A 180 8.83 7.17 -19.87
N ALA A 181 8.77 8.24 -19.08
CA ALA A 181 7.60 8.58 -18.28
C ALA A 181 6.37 8.86 -19.16
N ALA A 182 6.53 9.67 -20.20
CA ALA A 182 5.46 10.05 -21.11
C ALA A 182 4.95 8.89 -21.98
N SER A 183 5.67 7.76 -22.02
CA SER A 183 5.20 6.53 -22.66
C SER A 183 4.02 5.87 -21.93
N GLY A 184 3.64 6.37 -20.73
CA GLY A 184 2.48 5.91 -19.96
C GLY A 184 2.66 4.54 -19.30
N ASP A 185 3.89 4.02 -19.25
CA ASP A 185 4.16 2.68 -18.77
C ASP A 185 4.05 2.59 -17.23
N PRO A 186 3.15 1.77 -16.68
CA PRO A 186 3.04 1.58 -15.23
C PRO A 186 4.29 0.92 -14.61
N ASN A 187 5.14 0.25 -15.40
CA ASN A 187 6.34 -0.41 -14.91
C ASN A 187 7.43 0.60 -14.55
N ALA A 188 7.56 1.69 -15.32
CA ALA A 188 8.50 2.78 -15.02
C ALA A 188 8.15 3.51 -13.72
N ALA A 189 6.87 3.56 -13.33
CA ALA A 189 6.43 4.17 -12.08
C ALA A 189 7.05 3.53 -10.83
N CYS A 190 7.31 2.22 -10.85
CA CYS A 190 8.00 1.53 -9.76
C CYS A 190 9.46 2.01 -9.64
N GLY A 191 10.14 2.17 -10.79
CA GLY A 191 11.49 2.70 -10.86
C GLY A 191 11.55 4.14 -10.34
N PHE A 192 10.61 4.98 -10.77
CA PHE A 192 10.44 6.34 -10.27
C PHE A 192 10.30 6.37 -8.74
N GLY A 193 9.41 5.57 -8.16
CA GLY A 193 9.22 5.53 -6.71
C GLY A 193 10.47 5.15 -5.93
N ALA A 194 11.32 4.27 -6.48
CA ALA A 194 12.58 3.87 -5.86
C ALA A 194 13.65 4.98 -5.86
N VAL A 195 13.58 5.94 -6.79
CA VAL A 195 14.63 6.97 -6.97
C VAL A 195 14.10 8.41 -6.87
N VAL A 196 12.84 8.62 -6.49
CA VAL A 196 12.21 9.95 -6.48
C VAL A 196 12.92 10.94 -5.53
N ALA A 197 13.42 10.46 -4.39
CA ALA A 197 14.23 11.26 -3.47
C ALA A 197 15.58 11.66 -4.10
N THR A 198 16.22 10.73 -4.82
CA THR A 198 17.45 11.00 -5.58
C THR A 198 17.20 12.02 -6.68
N LEU A 199 16.09 11.91 -7.42
CA LEU A 199 15.67 12.89 -8.43
C LEU A 199 15.52 14.29 -7.82
N ALA A 200 14.81 14.39 -6.69
CA ALA A 200 14.64 15.66 -5.98
C ALA A 200 15.97 16.26 -5.50
N SER A 201 16.96 15.43 -5.17
CA SER A 201 18.31 15.87 -4.79
C SER A 201 19.16 16.37 -5.96
N ILE A 202 18.88 15.91 -7.19
CA ILE A 202 19.56 16.38 -8.42
C ILE A 202 18.97 17.73 -8.83
N ASP A 203 17.65 17.80 -8.99
CA ASP A 203 16.90 19.04 -9.21
C ASP A 203 15.47 18.84 -8.70
N VAL A 204 15.02 19.74 -7.82
CA VAL A 204 13.68 19.70 -7.19
C VAL A 204 12.53 19.71 -8.20
N ARG A 205 12.76 20.19 -9.43
CA ARG A 205 11.77 20.23 -10.52
C ARG A 205 11.61 18.90 -11.24
N LEU A 206 12.59 18.00 -11.16
CA LEU A 206 12.57 16.74 -11.93
C LEU A 206 11.43 15.80 -11.54
N PRO A 207 11.15 15.51 -10.26
CA PRO A 207 10.01 14.68 -9.89
C PRO A 207 8.69 15.20 -10.45
N ARG A 208 8.50 16.53 -10.38
CA ARG A 208 7.30 17.21 -10.88
C ARG A 208 7.17 17.11 -12.39
N SER A 209 8.27 17.33 -13.12
CA SER A 209 8.33 17.22 -14.58
C SER A 209 7.99 15.80 -15.04
N ILE A 210 8.59 14.80 -14.38
CA ILE A 210 8.35 13.38 -14.66
C ILE A 210 6.88 13.01 -14.43
N LEU A 211 6.28 13.46 -13.31
CA LEU A 211 4.87 13.22 -13.04
C LEU A 211 3.95 13.85 -14.09
N ARG A 212 4.20 15.09 -14.51
CA ARG A 212 3.39 15.71 -15.58
C ARG A 212 3.47 14.94 -16.89
N CYS A 213 4.68 14.58 -17.31
CA CYS A 213 4.89 13.73 -18.48
C CYS A 213 4.16 12.40 -18.36
N ALA A 214 4.28 11.72 -17.21
CA ALA A 214 3.61 10.45 -16.95
C ALA A 214 2.08 10.57 -17.01
N LEU A 215 1.50 11.57 -16.34
CA LEU A 215 0.06 11.80 -16.34
C LEU A 215 -0.45 12.19 -17.74
N ALA A 216 0.32 12.97 -18.51
CA ALA A 216 0.02 13.26 -19.91
C ALA A 216 0.04 12.01 -20.80
N GLY A 217 0.99 11.10 -20.53
CA GLY A 217 1.12 9.79 -21.18
C GLY A 217 0.00 8.81 -20.84
N CYS A 218 -0.63 8.94 -19.67
CA CYS A 218 -1.75 8.10 -19.25
C CYS A 218 -3.09 8.44 -19.96
N ILE A 219 -3.15 9.51 -20.76
CA ILE A 219 -4.34 9.87 -21.53
C ILE A 219 -4.25 9.22 -22.91
N HIS A 220 -5.03 8.17 -23.15
CA HIS A 220 -4.98 7.39 -24.38
C HIS A 220 -6.17 7.66 -25.30
N PRO A 221 -6.00 7.54 -26.63
CA PRO A 221 -7.13 7.50 -27.54
C PRO A 221 -8.02 6.30 -27.21
N ALA A 222 -9.32 6.51 -27.11
CA ALA A 222 -10.28 5.48 -26.77
C ALA A 222 -10.28 4.36 -27.83
N ARG A 223 -10.17 3.11 -27.38
CA ARG A 223 -10.18 1.96 -28.29
C ARG A 223 -11.58 1.76 -28.88
N THR A 224 -11.71 2.04 -30.17
CA THR A 224 -12.92 1.80 -30.94
C THR A 224 -12.63 0.76 -32.01
N TRP A 225 -13.33 -0.38 -31.94
CA TRP A 225 -13.05 -1.57 -32.76
C TRP A 225 -13.46 -1.42 -34.23
N ASP A 226 -14.38 -0.49 -34.53
CA ASP A 226 -14.97 -0.32 -35.86
C ASP A 226 -14.39 0.90 -36.63
N LEU A 227 -13.25 1.45 -36.20
CA LEU A 227 -12.62 2.58 -36.88
C LEU A 227 -11.78 2.14 -38.08
N PRO A 228 -11.78 2.90 -39.20
CA PRO A 228 -10.83 2.70 -40.29
C PRO A 228 -9.37 2.81 -39.81
N GLU A 229 -8.47 2.02 -40.40
CA GLU A 229 -7.03 2.05 -40.06
C GLU A 229 -6.43 3.46 -40.16
N GLU A 230 -6.81 4.23 -41.19
CA GLU A 230 -6.37 5.62 -41.36
C GLU A 230 -6.71 6.51 -40.15
N GLU A 231 -7.89 6.33 -39.57
CA GLU A 231 -8.32 7.10 -38.40
C GLU A 231 -7.59 6.65 -37.14
N VAL A 232 -7.34 5.33 -36.99
CA VAL A 232 -6.54 4.79 -35.89
C VAL A 232 -5.10 5.32 -35.93
N THR A 233 -4.48 5.36 -37.10
CA THR A 233 -3.14 5.92 -37.30
C THR A 233 -3.14 7.42 -37.01
N ALA A 234 -4.09 8.19 -37.56
CA ALA A 234 -4.19 9.63 -37.29
C ALA A 234 -4.40 9.94 -35.79
N ARG A 235 -5.23 9.16 -35.07
CA ARG A 235 -5.41 9.30 -33.62
C ARG A 235 -4.10 9.00 -32.86
N SER A 236 -3.39 7.95 -33.28
CA SER A 236 -2.10 7.56 -32.68
C SER A 236 -1.01 8.61 -32.91
N GLU A 237 -0.95 9.20 -34.11
CA GLU A 237 -0.02 10.28 -34.44
C GLU A 237 -0.31 11.56 -33.63
N ARG A 238 -1.58 11.96 -33.50
CA ARG A 238 -1.96 13.11 -32.65
C ARG A 238 -1.59 12.88 -31.19
N HIS A 239 -1.81 11.67 -30.68
CA HIS A 239 -1.41 11.28 -29.33
C HIS A 239 0.11 11.38 -29.13
N LEU A 240 0.90 10.85 -30.07
CA LEU A 240 2.36 10.96 -30.02
C LEU A 240 2.86 12.41 -30.14
N GLN A 241 2.21 13.25 -30.96
CA GLN A 241 2.52 14.67 -31.06
C GLN A 241 2.23 15.41 -29.75
N ARG A 242 1.09 15.13 -29.10
CA ARG A 242 0.75 15.70 -27.78
C ARG A 242 1.76 15.31 -26.71
N ILE A 243 2.17 14.05 -26.68
CA ILE A 243 3.18 13.54 -25.75
C ILE A 243 4.53 14.24 -25.97
N ARG A 244 4.99 14.33 -27.23
CA ARG A 244 6.26 15.01 -27.56
C ARG A 244 6.23 16.49 -27.14
N ALA A 245 5.12 17.17 -27.42
CA ALA A 245 4.94 18.57 -27.01
C ALA A 245 4.98 18.74 -25.49
N ALA A 246 4.43 17.80 -24.72
CA ALA A 246 4.52 17.82 -23.27
C ALA A 246 5.97 17.64 -22.78
N VAL A 247 6.72 16.69 -23.35
CA VAL A 247 8.14 16.48 -23.02
C VAL A 247 8.98 17.71 -23.38
N ASP A 248 8.76 18.28 -24.56
CA ASP A 248 9.50 19.47 -25.02
C ASP A 248 9.22 20.70 -24.13
N ALA A 249 7.97 20.88 -23.67
CA ALA A 249 7.61 21.95 -22.73
C ALA A 249 8.29 21.78 -21.36
N GLU A 250 8.36 20.56 -20.82
CA GLU A 250 9.09 20.32 -19.56
C GLU A 250 10.59 20.54 -19.73
N LEU A 251 11.19 20.15 -20.86
CA LEU A 251 12.60 20.41 -21.15
C LEU A 251 12.90 21.91 -21.24
N ALA A 252 12.05 22.68 -21.92
CA ALA A 252 12.17 24.13 -21.99
C ALA A 252 12.07 24.78 -20.61
N TRP A 253 11.15 24.30 -19.75
CA TRP A 253 11.03 24.79 -18.37
C TRP A 253 12.25 24.43 -17.51
N LEU A 254 12.75 23.20 -17.58
CA LEU A 254 13.95 22.76 -16.87
C LEU A 254 15.20 23.54 -17.30
N GLY A 255 15.26 23.92 -18.59
CA GLY A 255 16.26 24.81 -19.17
C GLY A 255 16.12 26.29 -18.81
N ASN A 256 15.04 26.69 -18.11
CA ASN A 256 14.67 28.09 -17.81
C ASN A 256 14.37 28.93 -19.07
N GLU A 257 13.92 28.30 -20.16
CA GLU A 257 13.57 28.95 -21.42
C GLU A 257 12.09 29.37 -21.46
N GLU A 258 11.21 28.56 -20.86
CA GLU A 258 9.77 28.77 -20.81
C GLU A 258 9.21 28.71 -19.38
N PRO A 259 8.02 29.30 -19.12
CA PRO A 259 7.37 29.18 -17.83
C PRO A 259 6.94 27.73 -17.56
N GLU A 260 6.65 27.47 -16.29
CA GLU A 260 6.22 26.16 -15.83
C GLU A 260 4.93 25.68 -16.54
N PRO A 261 4.92 24.45 -17.09
CA PRO A 261 3.74 23.88 -17.72
C PRO A 261 2.61 23.59 -16.71
N GLY A 262 1.37 23.72 -17.18
CA GLY A 262 0.18 23.32 -16.41
C GLY A 262 0.04 21.79 -16.30
N TRP A 263 -0.74 21.33 -15.33
CA TRP A 263 -1.06 19.90 -15.18
C TRP A 263 -1.94 19.40 -16.34
N PRO A 264 -1.69 18.19 -16.88
CA PRO A 264 -2.51 17.64 -17.94
C PRO A 264 -3.91 17.29 -17.44
N MET A 265 -4.94 17.75 -18.15
CA MET A 265 -6.34 17.53 -17.78
C MET A 265 -6.81 16.15 -18.21
N PHE A 266 -7.34 15.35 -17.29
CA PHE A 266 -7.96 14.08 -17.63
C PHE A 266 -9.31 14.28 -18.34
N PRO A 267 -9.58 13.52 -19.41
CA PRO A 267 -10.86 13.57 -20.10
C PRO A 267 -12.00 13.19 -19.14
N THR A 268 -13.10 13.93 -19.18
CA THR A 268 -14.29 13.62 -18.40
C THR A 268 -15.03 12.45 -19.02
N GLU A 269 -15.27 11.41 -18.24
CA GLU A 269 -16.03 10.23 -18.66
C GLU A 269 -17.43 10.25 -18.06
N GLU A 270 -18.44 9.83 -18.82
CA GLU A 270 -19.79 9.65 -18.29
C GLU A 270 -19.80 8.45 -17.33
N VAL A 271 -20.05 8.73 -16.04
CA VAL A 271 -20.15 7.69 -15.01
C VAL A 271 -21.29 6.73 -15.31
N GLN A 272 -21.00 5.43 -15.25
CA GLN A 272 -22.00 4.40 -15.49
C GLN A 272 -22.76 4.07 -14.21
N ARG A 273 -24.07 4.31 -14.18
CA ARG A 273 -24.93 3.79 -13.10
C ARG A 273 -24.95 2.27 -13.13
N ARG A 274 -24.77 1.64 -11.96
CA ARG A 274 -24.82 0.18 -11.80
C ARG A 274 -26.26 -0.29 -11.99
N ARG A 275 -26.45 -1.28 -12.87
CA ARG A 275 -27.76 -1.90 -13.07
C ARG A 275 -28.11 -2.72 -11.83
N GLN A 276 -29.18 -2.33 -11.13
CA GLN A 276 -29.70 -3.12 -10.01
C GLN A 276 -30.32 -4.42 -10.52
N LEU A 277 -30.10 -5.52 -9.80
CA LEU A 277 -30.71 -6.82 -10.10
C LEU A 277 -32.24 -6.70 -10.00
N ARG A 278 -32.95 -6.86 -11.12
CA ARG A 278 -34.41 -6.91 -11.14
C ARG A 278 -34.90 -8.23 -10.51
N ILE A 279 -35.56 -8.14 -9.37
CA ILE A 279 -36.36 -9.24 -8.82
C ILE A 279 -37.76 -9.15 -9.43
N PRO A 280 -38.36 -10.26 -9.93
CA PRO A 280 -39.72 -10.24 -10.49
C PRO A 280 -40.73 -9.74 -9.45
N GLY A 281 -41.48 -8.67 -9.78
CA GLY A 281 -42.55 -8.09 -8.95
C GLY A 281 -42.27 -6.72 -8.31
N GLY A 282 -41.10 -6.12 -8.54
CA GLY A 282 -40.81 -4.73 -8.12
C GLY A 282 -41.42 -3.68 -9.05
N GLU A 283 -41.68 -2.47 -8.54
CA GLU A 283 -42.19 -1.34 -9.33
C GLU A 283 -41.26 -1.02 -10.52
N ASP A 284 -41.87 -0.81 -11.69
CA ASP A 284 -41.17 -0.39 -12.90
C ASP A 284 -40.59 1.02 -12.71
N ARG A 285 -39.36 1.10 -12.19
CA ARG A 285 -38.52 2.29 -12.44
C ARG A 285 -38.26 2.31 -13.94
N GLN A 286 -38.90 3.25 -14.63
CA GLN A 286 -38.65 3.54 -16.03
C GLN A 286 -37.18 3.92 -16.18
N ASP A 287 -36.36 2.95 -16.57
CA ASP A 287 -35.04 3.22 -17.12
C ASP A 287 -35.27 4.08 -18.35
N ALA A 288 -35.04 5.39 -18.22
CA ALA A 288 -34.99 6.29 -19.36
C ALA A 288 -34.07 5.61 -20.38
N ALA A 289 -34.63 5.25 -21.54
CA ALA A 289 -33.97 4.51 -22.59
C ALA A 289 -32.55 5.05 -22.73
N ALA A 290 -31.54 4.25 -22.38
CA ALA A 290 -30.16 4.70 -22.30
C ALA A 290 -29.82 5.37 -23.63
N ALA A 291 -29.78 6.70 -23.63
CA ALA A 291 -29.39 7.47 -24.79
C ALA A 291 -28.05 6.89 -25.25
N ARG A 292 -27.92 6.68 -26.57
CA ARG A 292 -26.74 6.07 -27.16
C ARG A 292 -25.53 6.90 -26.75
N ARG A 293 -24.80 6.44 -25.72
CA ARG A 293 -23.73 7.20 -25.06
C ARG A 293 -22.64 7.48 -26.08
N VAL A 294 -22.24 8.74 -26.19
CA VAL A 294 -21.09 9.12 -27.01
C VAL A 294 -19.86 8.68 -26.23
N ARG A 295 -19.12 7.69 -26.76
CA ARG A 295 -17.84 7.30 -26.16
C ARG A 295 -16.86 8.46 -26.36
N PRO A 296 -16.12 8.88 -25.32
CA PRO A 296 -15.14 9.93 -25.47
C PRO A 296 -14.03 9.48 -26.43
N ASP A 297 -13.41 10.43 -27.12
CA ASP A 297 -12.29 10.14 -28.03
C ASP A 297 -11.00 9.78 -27.29
N GLU A 298 -10.89 10.18 -26.02
CA GLU A 298 -9.77 9.91 -25.12
C GLU A 298 -10.27 9.37 -23.76
N VAL A 299 -9.46 8.53 -23.12
CA VAL A 299 -9.73 7.88 -21.83
C VAL A 299 -8.50 8.05 -20.94
N ALA A 300 -8.71 8.30 -19.65
CA ALA A 300 -7.63 8.35 -18.67
C ALA A 300 -7.35 6.94 -18.13
N TYR A 301 -6.14 6.43 -18.32
CA TYR A 301 -5.70 5.16 -17.72
C TYR A 301 -5.36 5.41 -16.24
N HIS A 302 -6.42 5.51 -15.43
CA HIS A 302 -6.35 5.89 -14.02
C HIS A 302 -5.47 4.94 -13.18
N GLN A 303 -5.41 3.66 -13.52
CA GLN A 303 -4.54 2.68 -12.83
C GLN A 303 -3.04 2.99 -13.01
N SER A 304 -2.63 3.36 -14.23
CA SER A 304 -1.24 3.75 -14.50
C SER A 304 -0.93 5.08 -13.81
N ALA A 305 -1.83 6.05 -13.92
CA ALA A 305 -1.69 7.35 -13.25
C ALA A 305 -1.56 7.20 -11.72
N ALA A 306 -2.31 6.29 -11.12
CA ALA A 306 -2.24 5.97 -9.70
C ALA A 306 -0.86 5.47 -9.28
N LYS A 307 -0.25 4.57 -10.07
CA LYS A 307 1.09 4.04 -9.77
C LYS A 307 2.15 5.14 -9.78
N TRP A 308 2.07 6.09 -10.72
CA TRP A 308 2.97 7.23 -10.77
C TRP A 308 2.81 8.14 -9.56
N LEU A 309 1.56 8.48 -9.20
CA LEU A 309 1.29 9.31 -8.03
C LEU A 309 1.72 8.62 -6.74
N HIS A 310 1.47 7.32 -6.61
CA HIS A 310 1.93 6.52 -5.46
C HIS A 310 3.46 6.45 -5.38
N GLY A 311 4.16 6.40 -6.52
CA GLY A 311 5.62 6.48 -6.57
C GLY A 311 6.18 7.77 -5.97
N ALA A 312 5.42 8.87 -6.01
CA ALA A 312 5.82 10.15 -5.40
C ALA A 312 5.61 10.22 -3.88
N LYS A 313 5.07 9.15 -3.25
CA LYS A 313 4.66 9.16 -1.83
C LYS A 313 5.77 9.57 -0.86
N SER A 314 7.03 9.21 -1.11
CA SER A 314 8.14 9.61 -0.23
C SER A 314 8.43 11.12 -0.26
N LEU A 315 7.91 11.84 -1.25
CA LEU A 315 7.96 13.30 -1.31
C LEU A 315 6.76 13.98 -0.64
N PHE A 316 5.80 13.23 -0.06
CA PHE A 316 4.59 13.81 0.52
C PHE A 316 4.89 14.58 1.81
N ASN A 317 5.44 15.78 1.64
CA ASN A 317 5.69 16.76 2.68
C ASN A 317 5.39 18.13 2.08
N ILE A 318 4.20 18.66 2.35
CA ILE A 318 3.73 19.91 1.74
C ILE A 318 4.61 21.13 2.08
N ALA A 319 5.29 21.10 3.24
CA ALA A 319 6.20 22.17 3.65
C ALA A 319 7.47 22.20 2.78
N GLU A 320 7.94 21.04 2.32
CA GLU A 320 9.10 20.92 1.42
C GLU A 320 8.70 20.98 -0.05
N GLN A 321 7.50 20.50 -0.40
CA GLN A 321 7.03 20.34 -1.77
C GLN A 321 5.62 20.97 -1.96
N PRO A 322 5.48 22.31 -1.97
CA PRO A 322 4.18 22.97 -2.05
C PRO A 322 3.35 22.61 -3.30
N TRP A 323 4.02 22.25 -4.39
CA TRP A 323 3.39 21.89 -5.67
C TRP A 323 2.52 20.63 -5.61
N LEU A 324 2.65 19.80 -4.57
CA LEU A 324 1.77 18.67 -4.32
C LEU A 324 0.31 19.10 -4.18
N SER A 325 0.07 20.28 -3.58
CA SER A 325 -1.28 20.85 -3.49
C SER A 325 -1.83 21.24 -4.87
N ASP A 326 -0.98 21.61 -5.83
CA ASP A 326 -1.40 21.93 -7.19
C ASP A 326 -1.97 20.69 -7.89
N ILE A 327 -1.40 19.50 -7.65
CA ILE A 327 -1.94 18.23 -8.18
C ILE A 327 -3.32 17.98 -7.60
N ALA A 328 -3.45 18.05 -6.28
CA ALA A 328 -4.72 17.81 -5.61
C ALA A 328 -5.80 18.79 -6.10
N ARG A 329 -5.46 20.07 -6.29
CA ARG A 329 -6.37 21.07 -6.89
C ARG A 329 -6.72 20.77 -8.35
N ALA A 330 -5.73 20.38 -9.17
CA ALA A 330 -5.93 20.12 -10.60
C ALA A 330 -6.83 18.91 -10.86
N TYR A 331 -6.66 17.83 -10.10
CA TYR A 331 -7.38 16.58 -10.32
C TYR A 331 -8.60 16.38 -9.41
N GLY A 332 -8.83 17.23 -8.42
CA GLY A 332 -10.00 17.13 -7.54
C GLY A 332 -11.34 17.10 -8.27
N PRO A 333 -11.64 18.06 -9.16
CA PRO A 333 -12.90 18.06 -9.91
C PRO A 333 -13.12 16.79 -10.74
N TRP A 334 -12.07 16.31 -11.42
CA TRP A 334 -12.14 15.07 -12.19
C TRP A 334 -12.36 13.85 -11.28
N THR A 335 -11.64 13.78 -10.16
CA THR A 335 -11.75 12.67 -9.20
C THR A 335 -13.14 12.61 -8.57
N ALA A 336 -13.71 13.77 -8.22
CA ALA A 336 -15.08 13.87 -7.73
C ALA A 336 -16.08 13.34 -8.76
N ALA A 337 -15.98 13.84 -10.01
CA ALA A 337 -16.85 13.43 -11.10
C ALA A 337 -16.74 11.93 -11.40
N ALA A 338 -15.52 11.38 -11.48
CA ALA A 338 -15.28 9.97 -11.76
C ALA A 338 -15.78 9.03 -10.65
N ASN A 339 -15.87 9.52 -9.40
CA ASN A 339 -16.48 8.80 -8.27
C ASN A 339 -17.99 9.07 -8.12
N GLY A 340 -18.61 9.77 -9.07
CA GLY A 340 -20.06 9.94 -9.14
C GLY A 340 -20.60 11.18 -8.43
N ALA A 341 -19.78 12.19 -8.13
CA ALA A 341 -20.28 13.45 -7.59
C ALA A 341 -21.42 14.03 -8.46
N GLY A 342 -22.52 14.42 -7.84
CA GLY A 342 -23.73 14.91 -8.53
C GLY A 342 -24.75 13.82 -8.92
N ILE A 343 -24.44 12.54 -8.68
CA ILE A 343 -25.40 11.44 -8.74
C ILE A 343 -26.14 11.34 -7.39
N ASP A 344 -27.37 10.79 -7.39
CA ASP A 344 -28.13 10.58 -6.16
C ASP A 344 -27.33 9.72 -5.15
N ALA A 345 -27.40 10.08 -3.88
CA ALA A 345 -26.61 9.44 -2.82
C ALA A 345 -26.85 7.92 -2.72
N ASN A 346 -28.03 7.43 -3.12
CA ASN A 346 -28.41 6.02 -3.03
C ASN A 346 -28.21 5.25 -4.35
N GLU A 347 -27.66 5.90 -5.38
CA GLU A 347 -27.35 5.24 -6.65
C GLU A 347 -25.92 4.71 -6.66
N ASP A 348 -25.77 3.44 -7.04
CA ASP A 348 -24.46 2.82 -7.21
C ASP A 348 -23.90 3.15 -8.60
N ILE A 349 -22.59 3.31 -8.66
CA ILE A 349 -21.85 3.49 -9.91
C ILE A 349 -21.01 2.25 -10.20
N SER A 350 -20.85 1.96 -11.49
CA SER A 350 -19.96 0.94 -12.01
C SER A 350 -18.63 1.57 -12.41
N HIS A 351 -17.54 0.80 -12.29
CA HIS A 351 -16.20 1.18 -12.76
C HIS A 351 -15.63 2.43 -12.05
N THR A 352 -15.71 2.47 -10.72
CA THR A 352 -14.97 3.48 -9.93
C THR A 352 -13.47 3.37 -10.17
N PRO A 353 -12.74 4.49 -10.27
CA PRO A 353 -11.29 4.48 -10.49
C PRO A 353 -10.55 4.22 -9.17
N MET A 354 -10.78 3.07 -8.53
CA MET A 354 -10.37 2.77 -7.16
C MET A 354 -8.87 3.03 -6.91
N GLU A 355 -7.99 2.57 -7.79
CA GLU A 355 -6.53 2.72 -7.60
C GLU A 355 -6.12 4.20 -7.63
N TRP A 356 -6.75 5.00 -8.49
CA TRP A 356 -6.52 6.44 -8.54
C TRP A 356 -7.09 7.14 -7.32
N SER A 357 -8.32 6.82 -6.94
CA SER A 357 -8.95 7.35 -5.73
C SER A 357 -8.05 7.09 -4.52
N ASP A 358 -7.49 5.89 -4.38
CA ASP A 358 -6.61 5.56 -3.27
C ASP A 358 -5.36 6.44 -3.23
N ALA A 359 -4.69 6.62 -4.37
CA ALA A 359 -3.49 7.46 -4.47
C ALA A 359 -3.81 8.96 -4.29
N TYR A 360 -4.91 9.43 -4.86
CA TYR A 360 -5.35 10.82 -4.79
C TYR A 360 -5.78 11.21 -3.37
N PHE A 361 -6.60 10.41 -2.70
CA PHE A 361 -7.06 10.72 -1.35
C PHE A 361 -5.95 10.55 -0.30
N GLU A 362 -4.97 9.69 -0.56
CA GLU A 362 -3.72 9.69 0.19
C GLU A 362 -2.98 11.02 0.04
N LEU A 363 -2.71 11.47 -1.19
CA LEU A 363 -2.11 12.79 -1.43
C LEU A 363 -2.91 13.93 -0.76
N LEU A 364 -4.24 13.91 -0.89
CA LEU A 364 -5.12 14.94 -0.37
C LEU A 364 -4.97 15.09 1.14
N ALA A 365 -4.90 13.98 1.88
CA ALA A 365 -4.71 13.99 3.33
C ALA A 365 -3.38 14.67 3.73
N TYR A 366 -2.32 14.48 2.94
CA TYR A 366 -1.01 15.10 3.17
C TYR A 366 -0.94 16.57 2.75
N CYS A 367 -1.93 17.07 2.01
CA CYS A 367 -2.06 18.48 1.65
C CYS A 367 -2.85 19.30 2.69
N LEU A 368 -3.43 18.68 3.72
CA LEU A 368 -4.23 19.35 4.74
C LEU A 368 -3.45 20.18 5.77
N PRO A 369 -2.22 19.79 6.19
CA PRO A 369 -1.45 20.58 7.15
C PRO A 369 -1.27 22.03 6.71
N GLY A 370 -1.57 22.97 7.61
CA GLY A 370 -1.44 24.41 7.38
C GLY A 370 -2.70 25.10 6.83
N LEU A 371 -3.73 24.34 6.43
CA LEU A 371 -5.01 24.91 6.00
C LEU A 371 -5.92 25.24 7.18
N SER A 372 -6.75 26.27 7.03
CA SER A 372 -7.84 26.59 7.96
C SER A 372 -9.01 25.61 7.80
N LEU A 373 -9.91 25.56 8.80
CA LEU A 373 -11.09 24.69 8.74
C LEU A 373 -11.96 24.95 7.50
N THR A 374 -12.18 26.22 7.14
CA THR A 374 -12.94 26.60 5.94
C THR A 374 -12.27 26.14 4.66
N GLU A 375 -10.94 26.27 4.57
CA GLU A 375 -10.20 25.78 3.40
C GLU A 375 -10.26 24.26 3.30
N ILE A 376 -10.24 23.54 4.42
CA ILE A 376 -10.36 22.07 4.44
C ILE A 376 -11.75 21.61 4.02
N ASP A 377 -12.79 22.31 4.47
CA ASP A 377 -14.16 22.05 4.05
C ASP A 377 -14.28 22.19 2.52
N GLU A 378 -13.80 23.29 1.96
CA GLU A 378 -13.86 23.53 0.51
C GLU A 378 -12.95 22.57 -0.27
N PHE A 379 -11.73 22.34 0.19
CA PHE A 379 -10.70 21.61 -0.55
C PHE A 379 -10.86 20.09 -0.49
N ALA A 380 -11.37 19.54 0.62
CA ALA A 380 -11.43 18.09 0.84
C ALA A 380 -12.83 17.60 1.22
N LEU A 381 -13.46 18.17 2.24
CA LEU A 381 -14.69 17.57 2.80
C LEU A 381 -15.90 17.73 1.87
N SER A 382 -15.99 18.84 1.12
CA SER A 382 -17.03 19.06 0.10
C SER A 382 -16.97 17.98 -0.98
N LEU A 383 -15.75 17.63 -1.41
CA LEU A 383 -15.49 16.63 -2.43
C LEU A 383 -15.90 15.25 -1.94
N VAL A 384 -15.46 14.84 -0.75
CA VAL A 384 -15.79 13.53 -0.17
C VAL A 384 -17.29 13.41 0.13
N SER A 385 -17.90 14.44 0.72
CA SER A 385 -19.30 14.38 1.17
C SER A 385 -20.31 14.40 0.02
N SER A 386 -19.92 14.90 -1.15
CA SER A 386 -20.74 14.95 -2.37
C SER A 386 -20.90 13.60 -3.07
N LEU A 387 -20.14 12.58 -2.65
CA LEU A 387 -20.13 11.27 -3.30
C LEU A 387 -21.37 10.43 -2.94
N PRO A 388 -21.82 9.54 -3.85
CA PRO A 388 -22.78 8.49 -3.53
C PRO A 388 -22.26 7.56 -2.44
N ASP A 389 -23.16 6.91 -1.71
CA ASP A 389 -22.84 6.16 -0.48
C ASP A 389 -21.73 5.11 -0.70
N MET A 390 -21.79 4.30 -1.75
CA MET A 390 -20.75 3.28 -2.03
C MET A 390 -19.37 3.91 -2.28
N SER A 391 -19.29 4.90 -3.17
CA SER A 391 -18.05 5.63 -3.45
C SER A 391 -17.53 6.36 -2.21
N PHE A 392 -18.43 6.95 -1.42
CA PHE A 392 -18.11 7.61 -0.17
C PHE A 392 -17.45 6.63 0.81
N TYR A 393 -17.98 5.41 0.98
CA TYR A 393 -17.37 4.43 1.88
C TYR A 393 -15.96 4.01 1.44
N ASP A 394 -15.79 3.73 0.15
CA ASP A 394 -14.49 3.31 -0.40
C ASP A 394 -13.45 4.42 -0.20
N VAL A 395 -13.80 5.66 -0.54
CA VAL A 395 -12.92 6.85 -0.39
C VAL A 395 -12.58 7.14 1.07
N VAL A 396 -13.57 7.12 1.96
CA VAL A 396 -13.40 7.46 3.38
C VAL A 396 -12.40 6.53 4.06
N THR A 397 -12.44 5.23 3.72
CA THR A 397 -11.53 4.22 4.28
C THR A 397 -10.07 4.62 4.07
N LYS A 398 -9.70 5.00 2.84
CA LYS A 398 -8.33 5.39 2.52
C LYS A 398 -7.98 6.82 2.95
N PHE A 399 -8.93 7.75 2.84
CA PHE A 399 -8.74 9.14 3.24
C PHE A 399 -8.49 9.27 4.75
N LEU A 400 -9.37 8.71 5.59
CA LEU A 400 -9.23 8.80 7.04
C LEU A 400 -7.99 8.08 7.57
N SER A 401 -7.66 6.90 7.05
CA SER A 401 -6.43 6.20 7.46
C SER A 401 -5.17 7.00 7.11
N SER A 402 -5.19 7.75 6.01
CA SER A 402 -4.11 8.66 5.63
C SER A 402 -4.08 9.91 6.54
N VAL A 403 -5.23 10.49 6.86
CA VAL A 403 -5.33 11.61 7.84
C VAL A 403 -4.79 11.19 9.20
N ASP A 404 -5.09 9.97 9.64
CA ASP A 404 -4.59 9.43 10.91
C ASP A 404 -3.07 9.25 10.89
N ALA A 405 -2.50 8.80 9.77
CA ALA A 405 -1.04 8.73 9.63
C ALA A 405 -0.38 10.12 9.73
N VAL A 406 -0.98 11.15 9.12
CA VAL A 406 -0.49 12.54 9.20
C VAL A 406 -0.62 13.09 10.62
N PHE A 407 -1.72 12.78 11.33
CA PHE A 407 -1.96 13.25 12.69
C PHE A 407 -1.12 12.51 13.76
N PHE A 408 -1.19 11.17 13.80
CA PHE A 408 -0.57 10.36 14.85
C PHE A 408 0.92 10.08 14.61
N ASN A 409 1.33 9.82 13.36
CA ASN A 409 2.72 9.42 13.08
C ASN A 409 3.62 10.62 12.76
N GLN A 410 3.14 11.58 11.96
CA GLN A 410 3.95 12.74 11.57
C GLN A 410 3.78 13.95 12.48
N CYS A 411 2.68 14.00 13.24
CA CYS A 411 2.35 15.12 14.12
C CYS A 411 2.29 16.49 13.41
N SER A 412 1.96 16.50 12.10
CA SER A 412 1.91 17.71 11.28
C SER A 412 0.51 18.31 11.18
N LEU A 413 -0.54 17.52 11.46
CA LEU A 413 -1.93 17.98 11.49
C LEU A 413 -2.34 18.43 12.91
N GLN A 414 -3.05 19.56 12.99
CA GLN A 414 -3.59 20.06 14.26
C GLN A 414 -4.75 19.19 14.76
N GLU A 415 -4.85 19.04 16.09
CA GLU A 415 -5.91 18.24 16.73
C GLU A 415 -7.31 18.70 16.37
N VAL A 416 -7.58 20.01 16.44
CA VAL A 416 -8.89 20.57 16.11
C VAL A 416 -9.30 20.26 14.65
N VAL A 417 -8.32 20.21 13.75
CA VAL A 417 -8.53 19.88 12.34
C VAL A 417 -8.85 18.41 12.16
N ALA A 418 -8.05 17.52 12.77
CA ALA A 418 -8.28 16.08 12.71
C ALA A 418 -9.65 15.70 13.27
N VAL A 419 -10.05 16.31 14.40
CA VAL A 419 -11.36 16.15 15.02
C VAL A 419 -12.47 16.64 14.09
N ASN A 420 -12.34 17.83 13.49
CA ASN A 420 -13.36 18.39 12.57
C ASN A 420 -13.58 17.51 11.32
N ILE A 421 -12.49 16.99 10.73
CA ILE A 421 -12.56 16.08 9.58
C ILE A 421 -13.35 14.83 9.96
N ARG A 422 -13.02 14.22 11.10
CA ARG A 422 -13.68 13.00 11.54
C ARG A 422 -15.14 13.23 11.92
N ASP A 423 -15.48 14.34 12.57
CA ASP A 423 -16.87 14.68 12.92
C ASP A 423 -17.71 14.92 11.65
N SER A 424 -17.18 15.67 10.68
CA SER A 424 -17.87 15.93 9.41
C SER A 424 -18.14 14.64 8.62
N ILE A 425 -17.16 13.73 8.57
CA ILE A 425 -17.33 12.42 7.92
C ILE A 425 -18.30 11.53 8.71
N ALA A 426 -18.26 11.57 10.05
CA ALA A 426 -19.20 10.86 10.89
C ALA A 426 -20.65 11.32 10.64
N ASP A 427 -20.87 12.63 10.51
CA ASP A 427 -22.18 13.20 10.17
C ASP A 427 -22.67 12.75 8.79
N ARG A 428 -21.81 12.78 7.78
CA ARG A 428 -22.19 12.24 6.45
C ARG A 428 -22.43 10.73 6.49
N MET A 429 -21.67 9.97 7.26
CA MET A 429 -21.87 8.53 7.45
C MET A 429 -23.23 8.23 8.06
N MET A 430 -23.64 8.97 9.10
CA MET A 430 -24.92 8.73 9.77
C MET A 430 -26.16 9.00 8.91
N THR A 431 -26.04 9.79 7.83
CA THR A 431 -27.14 10.02 6.89
C THR A 431 -27.26 8.93 5.81
N SER A 432 -26.23 8.10 5.66
CA SER A 432 -26.16 7.08 4.61
C SER A 432 -27.21 5.98 4.80
N HIS A 433 -27.59 5.32 3.70
CA HIS A 433 -28.50 4.19 3.77
C HIS A 433 -27.86 2.98 4.48
N GLY A 434 -26.57 2.74 4.24
CA GLY A 434 -25.82 1.65 4.85
C GLY A 434 -25.77 1.77 6.37
N TRP A 435 -25.51 2.98 6.90
CA TRP A 435 -25.50 3.22 8.33
C TRP A 435 -26.86 3.01 8.97
N ARG A 436 -27.93 3.58 8.37
CA ARG A 436 -29.30 3.41 8.85
C ARG A 436 -29.75 1.95 8.89
N ARG A 437 -29.25 1.13 7.96
CA ARG A 437 -29.50 -0.31 7.95
C ARG A 437 -28.69 -1.07 9.00
N LEU A 438 -27.46 -0.64 9.28
CA LEU A 438 -26.59 -1.25 10.30
C LEU A 438 -27.09 -0.94 11.72
N ALA A 439 -27.59 0.27 11.95
CA ALA A 439 -28.03 0.74 13.26
C ALA A 439 -29.14 -0.16 13.84
N GLY A 440 -28.85 -0.78 14.99
CA GLY A 440 -29.77 -1.70 15.67
C GLY A 440 -29.88 -3.08 15.03
N SER A 441 -29.14 -3.36 13.95
CA SER A 441 -29.15 -4.68 13.32
C SER A 441 -28.55 -5.73 14.25
N ARG A 442 -29.15 -6.93 14.22
CA ARG A 442 -28.64 -8.14 14.88
C ARG A 442 -27.79 -9.00 13.93
N ASP A 443 -27.55 -8.51 12.71
CA ASP A 443 -26.72 -9.22 11.75
C ASP A 443 -25.26 -9.28 12.25
N THR A 444 -24.64 -10.45 12.08
CA THR A 444 -23.21 -10.65 12.37
C THR A 444 -22.32 -10.19 11.21
N SER A 445 -22.93 -9.86 10.07
CA SER A 445 -22.26 -9.36 8.89
C SER A 445 -22.51 -7.86 8.70
N VAL A 446 -21.52 -7.19 8.12
CA VAL A 446 -21.62 -5.80 7.70
C VAL A 446 -21.40 -5.74 6.19
N GLU A 447 -22.10 -4.82 5.53
CA GLU A 447 -21.98 -4.57 4.10
C GLU A 447 -20.50 -4.31 3.71
N MET A 448 -20.13 -4.78 2.52
CA MET A 448 -18.73 -4.96 2.13
C MET A 448 -17.97 -3.63 2.06
N HIS A 449 -18.60 -2.58 1.54
CA HIS A 449 -18.01 -1.25 1.40
C HIS A 449 -18.15 -0.44 2.69
N LEU A 450 -19.32 -0.52 3.37
CA LEU A 450 -19.54 0.16 4.64
C LEU A 450 -18.57 -0.28 5.75
N GLY A 451 -18.29 -1.59 5.86
CA GLY A 451 -17.54 -2.14 6.98
C GLY A 451 -16.13 -1.56 7.15
N PRO A 452 -15.29 -1.50 6.10
CA PRO A 452 -13.99 -0.82 6.16
C PRO A 452 -14.10 0.65 6.57
N ALA A 453 -15.05 1.41 6.00
CA ALA A 453 -15.21 2.83 6.32
C ALA A 453 -15.58 3.08 7.78
N VAL A 454 -16.51 2.27 8.32
CA VAL A 454 -16.88 2.32 9.74
C VAL A 454 -15.72 1.84 10.62
N ALA A 455 -14.95 0.82 10.21
CA ALA A 455 -13.76 0.41 10.94
C ALA A 455 -12.75 1.57 11.06
N THR A 456 -12.43 2.26 9.98
CA THR A 456 -11.50 3.40 10.00
C THR A 456 -12.02 4.56 10.83
N LEU A 457 -13.33 4.82 10.85
CA LEU A 457 -13.96 5.80 11.76
C LEU A 457 -13.71 5.50 13.25
N PHE A 458 -13.50 4.24 13.60
CA PHE A 458 -13.14 3.78 14.95
C PHE A 458 -11.65 3.43 15.10
N PHE A 459 -10.78 3.87 14.18
CA PHE A 459 -9.34 3.59 14.19
C PHE A 459 -8.98 2.11 14.08
N ASN A 460 -9.77 1.37 13.32
CA ASN A 460 -9.56 -0.05 13.05
C ASN A 460 -9.34 -0.30 11.56
N GLU A 461 -8.54 -1.32 11.26
CA GLU A 461 -8.42 -1.90 9.94
C GLU A 461 -9.30 -3.14 9.84
N ARG A 462 -9.95 -3.33 8.70
CA ARG A 462 -10.73 -4.53 8.40
C ARG A 462 -10.30 -5.11 7.06
N GLY A 463 -9.63 -6.26 7.10
CA GLY A 463 -9.41 -7.10 5.93
C GLY A 463 -10.66 -7.92 5.56
N PHE A 464 -10.69 -8.45 4.34
CA PHE A 464 -11.83 -9.26 3.84
C PHE A 464 -12.11 -10.51 4.69
N SER A 465 -11.08 -11.14 5.25
CA SER A 465 -11.17 -12.43 5.98
C SER A 465 -10.72 -12.37 7.44
N GLN A 466 -10.26 -11.22 7.93
CA GLN A 466 -9.73 -11.08 9.28
C GLN A 466 -10.70 -10.28 10.15
N PRO A 467 -10.79 -10.60 11.46
CA PRO A 467 -11.53 -9.74 12.38
C PRO A 467 -10.89 -8.35 12.38
N PRO A 468 -11.69 -7.29 12.56
CA PRO A 468 -11.15 -5.94 12.61
C PRO A 468 -10.15 -5.82 13.77
N ARG A 469 -9.13 -4.98 13.60
CA ARG A 469 -8.11 -4.71 14.62
C ARG A 469 -7.81 -3.23 14.67
N CYS A 470 -7.57 -2.70 15.87
CA CYS A 470 -7.10 -1.33 16.01
C CYS A 470 -5.68 -1.21 15.44
N TYR A 471 -5.44 -0.21 14.59
CA TYR A 471 -4.11 0.07 14.04
C TYR A 471 -3.32 1.10 14.85
N LEU A 472 -3.93 1.70 15.89
CA LEU A 472 -3.22 2.61 16.78
C LEU A 472 -2.35 1.80 17.74
N LEU A 473 -1.14 2.30 17.96
CA LEU A 473 -0.24 1.81 19.00
C LEU A 473 -0.55 2.50 20.33
N GLU A 474 -0.08 1.92 21.44
CA GLU A 474 -0.32 2.44 22.79
C GLU A 474 0.01 3.95 22.93
N ILE A 475 1.11 4.42 22.34
CA ILE A 475 1.50 5.83 22.39
C ILE A 475 0.50 6.78 21.72
N ALA A 476 -0.24 6.29 20.72
CA ALA A 476 -1.25 7.09 20.03
C ALA A 476 -2.54 7.21 20.84
N ILE A 477 -2.81 6.28 21.77
CA ILE A 477 -4.00 6.29 22.62
C ILE A 477 -4.07 7.54 23.50
N ASP A 478 -2.93 8.08 23.91
CA ASP A 478 -2.85 9.32 24.70
C ASP A 478 -3.42 10.55 23.97
N ARG A 479 -3.62 10.47 22.65
CA ARG A 479 -4.17 11.54 21.81
C ARG A 479 -5.58 11.23 21.29
N VAL A 480 -6.23 10.18 21.79
CA VAL A 480 -7.57 9.74 21.34
C VAL A 480 -8.69 10.49 22.05
N GLU A 481 -8.48 11.02 23.26
CA GLU A 481 -9.51 11.69 24.06
C GLU A 481 -10.36 12.72 23.30
N PRO A 482 -9.78 13.61 22.46
CA PRO A 482 -10.55 14.59 21.67
C PRO A 482 -11.56 13.97 20.69
N PHE A 483 -11.34 12.72 20.28
CA PHE A 483 -12.21 12.00 19.34
C PHE A 483 -13.33 11.22 20.02
N LEU A 484 -13.25 10.99 21.35
CA LEU A 484 -14.24 10.22 22.09
C LEU A 484 -15.68 10.75 21.95
N PRO A 485 -15.95 12.07 21.90
CA PRO A 485 -17.30 12.57 21.66
C PRO A 485 -17.88 12.10 20.31
N ILE A 486 -17.05 12.04 19.26
CA ILE A 486 -17.45 11.60 17.92
C ILE A 486 -17.71 10.08 17.93
N LEU A 487 -16.80 9.32 18.54
CA LEU A 487 -16.98 7.87 18.69
C LEU A 487 -18.22 7.54 19.53
N LYS A 488 -18.51 8.33 20.56
CA LYS A 488 -19.73 8.21 21.38
C LYS A 488 -20.96 8.41 20.53
N LYS A 489 -20.99 9.51 19.76
CA LYS A 489 -22.08 9.85 18.84
C LYS A 489 -22.36 8.70 17.86
N LEU A 490 -21.32 8.13 17.25
CA LEU A 490 -21.43 6.98 16.34
C LEU A 490 -21.90 5.69 17.05
N ALA A 491 -21.30 5.33 18.18
CA ALA A 491 -21.63 4.10 18.88
C ALA A 491 -23.08 4.11 19.43
N ILE A 492 -23.60 5.28 19.80
CA ILE A 492 -24.98 5.47 20.26
C ILE A 492 -25.96 5.53 19.09
N SER A 493 -25.60 6.17 17.97
CA SER A 493 -26.51 6.27 16.81
C SER A 493 -26.61 4.97 16.00
N GLY A 494 -25.57 4.14 16.03
CA GLY A 494 -25.51 2.86 15.33
C GLY A 494 -25.07 1.70 16.23
N PRO A 495 -25.83 1.36 17.28
CA PRO A 495 -25.50 0.22 18.12
C PRO A 495 -25.61 -1.08 17.31
N SER A 496 -24.52 -1.83 17.20
CA SER A 496 -24.43 -3.09 16.46
C SER A 496 -23.30 -3.95 17.04
N ILE A 497 -23.28 -5.25 16.74
CA ILE A 497 -22.14 -6.13 17.08
C ILE A 497 -20.84 -5.53 16.52
N PHE A 498 -20.89 -5.04 15.28
CA PHE A 498 -19.72 -4.52 14.59
C PHE A 498 -19.15 -3.27 15.28
N THR A 499 -19.96 -2.25 15.57
CA THR A 499 -19.50 -1.03 16.26
C THR A 499 -19.02 -1.30 17.69
N ALA A 500 -19.62 -2.28 18.39
CA ALA A 500 -19.15 -2.72 19.70
C ALA A 500 -17.74 -3.36 19.62
N LEU A 501 -17.51 -4.26 18.65
CA LEU A 501 -16.20 -4.87 18.43
C LEU A 501 -15.11 -3.81 18.15
N LEU A 502 -15.40 -2.85 17.26
CA LEU A 502 -14.47 -1.78 16.90
C LEU A 502 -14.14 -0.88 18.11
N THR A 503 -15.15 -0.55 18.90
CA THR A 503 -15.00 0.26 20.12
C THR A 503 -14.11 -0.45 21.13
N LEU A 504 -14.37 -1.74 21.40
CA LEU A 504 -13.57 -2.52 22.34
C LEU A 504 -12.13 -2.72 21.85
N ASN A 505 -11.94 -2.97 20.56
CA ASN A 505 -10.59 -3.10 19.97
C ASN A 505 -9.71 -1.87 20.23
N LEU A 506 -10.28 -0.66 20.14
CA LEU A 506 -9.57 0.58 20.43
C LEU A 506 -9.26 0.71 21.92
N LEU A 507 -10.25 0.47 22.77
CA LEU A 507 -10.15 0.63 24.22
C LEU A 507 -9.19 -0.36 24.88
N GLU A 508 -9.04 -1.55 24.29
CA GLU A 508 -8.17 -2.62 24.77
C GLU A 508 -6.70 -2.42 24.42
N VAL A 509 -6.35 -1.51 23.48
CA VAL A 509 -4.95 -1.22 23.16
C VAL A 509 -4.20 -0.71 24.38
N SER A 510 -4.78 0.25 25.11
CA SER A 510 -4.26 0.73 26.40
C SER A 510 -5.43 1.29 27.22
N PRO A 511 -5.92 0.57 28.24
CA PRO A 511 -7.01 1.04 29.09
C PRO A 511 -6.64 2.33 29.83
N ARG A 512 -7.51 3.34 29.76
CA ARG A 512 -7.36 4.64 30.45
C ARG A 512 -8.61 4.93 31.28
N SER A 513 -8.42 5.40 32.51
CA SER A 513 -9.53 5.83 33.38
C SER A 513 -10.34 6.98 32.77
N ALA A 514 -9.67 7.89 32.05
CA ALA A 514 -10.32 8.99 31.35
C ALA A 514 -11.37 8.54 30.31
N HIS A 515 -11.27 7.30 29.79
CA HIS A 515 -12.21 6.77 28.81
C HIS A 515 -13.48 6.19 29.47
N LEU A 516 -13.50 6.00 30.78
CA LEU A 516 -14.59 5.34 31.51
C LEU A 516 -15.98 5.96 31.22
N PRO A 517 -16.17 7.30 31.21
CA PRO A 517 -17.47 7.90 30.89
C PRO A 517 -17.95 7.55 29.47
N PHE A 518 -17.03 7.45 28.51
CA PHE A 518 -17.35 7.05 27.14
C PHE A 518 -17.81 5.59 27.09
N VAL A 519 -17.07 4.67 27.73
CA VAL A 519 -17.37 3.23 27.72
C VAL A 519 -18.70 2.92 28.40
N VAL A 520 -18.98 3.55 29.54
CA VAL A 520 -20.24 3.32 30.27
C VAL A 520 -21.44 3.75 29.45
N GLU A 521 -21.35 4.90 28.78
CA GLU A 521 -22.45 5.42 27.98
C GLU A 521 -22.71 4.60 26.71
N THR A 522 -21.65 4.12 26.04
CA THR A 522 -21.80 3.21 24.89
C THR A 522 -22.34 1.85 25.31
N ALA A 523 -21.86 1.29 26.42
CA ALA A 523 -22.36 0.03 26.97
C ALA A 523 -23.85 0.12 27.37
N LYS A 524 -24.28 1.24 27.97
CA LYS A 524 -25.71 1.50 28.24
C LYS A 524 -26.53 1.50 26.96
N SER A 525 -26.04 2.12 25.90
CA SER A 525 -26.71 2.09 24.59
C SER A 525 -26.82 0.66 24.03
N TRP A 526 -25.76 -0.14 24.14
CA TRP A 526 -25.80 -1.55 23.71
C TRP A 526 -26.81 -2.36 24.53
N LEU A 527 -26.87 -2.15 25.85
CA LEU A 527 -27.84 -2.84 26.70
C LEU A 527 -29.29 -2.47 26.35
N VAL A 528 -29.56 -1.22 25.96
CA VAL A 528 -30.89 -0.81 25.49
C VAL A 528 -31.24 -1.48 24.15
N SER A 529 -30.30 -1.59 23.23
CA SER A 529 -30.53 -2.19 21.90
C SER A 529 -30.55 -3.72 21.92
N PHE A 530 -29.81 -4.33 22.83
CA PHE A 530 -29.56 -5.77 22.90
C PHE A 530 -29.75 -6.34 24.32
N PRO A 531 -30.89 -6.10 25.00
CA PRO A 531 -31.04 -6.42 26.42
C PRO A 531 -30.82 -7.90 26.76
N ASP A 532 -31.34 -8.81 25.94
CA ASP A 532 -31.28 -10.27 26.17
C ASP A 532 -30.59 -11.03 25.02
N TYR A 533 -29.72 -10.36 24.26
CA TYR A 533 -29.15 -10.96 23.05
C TYR A 533 -27.86 -11.71 23.35
N SER A 534 -27.98 -13.02 23.62
CA SER A 534 -26.85 -13.88 24.01
C SER A 534 -25.73 -13.95 22.97
N VAL A 535 -26.05 -13.84 21.68
CA VAL A 535 -25.05 -13.84 20.60
C VAL A 535 -24.16 -12.60 20.70
N PHE A 536 -24.73 -11.44 21.01
CA PHE A 536 -23.97 -10.21 21.19
C PHE A 536 -23.10 -10.27 22.45
N TRP A 537 -23.69 -10.60 23.61
CA TRP A 537 -22.99 -10.54 24.90
C TRP A 537 -22.05 -11.72 25.16
N GLY A 538 -22.45 -12.92 24.72
CA GLY A 538 -21.74 -14.18 24.93
C GLY A 538 -20.93 -14.61 23.71
N ASP A 539 -21.58 -14.95 22.59
CA ASP A 539 -20.89 -15.59 21.45
C ASP A 539 -19.81 -14.68 20.81
N HIS A 540 -20.05 -13.37 20.78
CA HIS A 540 -19.08 -12.37 20.34
C HIS A 540 -18.21 -11.79 21.48
N ASP A 541 -18.26 -12.39 22.67
CA ASP A 541 -17.42 -12.06 23.82
C ASP A 541 -17.53 -10.60 24.33
N ILE A 542 -18.53 -9.83 23.89
CA ILE A 542 -18.64 -8.40 24.23
C ILE A 542 -18.77 -8.19 25.74
N GLY A 543 -19.59 -8.99 26.42
CA GLY A 543 -19.79 -8.88 27.86
C GLY A 543 -18.52 -9.18 28.65
N ARG A 544 -17.83 -10.26 28.28
CA ARG A 544 -16.54 -10.66 28.88
C ARG A 544 -15.49 -9.57 28.71
N ARG A 545 -15.31 -9.08 27.48
CA ARG A 545 -14.33 -8.04 27.12
C ARG A 545 -14.57 -6.74 27.89
N LEU A 546 -15.82 -6.31 27.98
CA LEU A 546 -16.21 -5.12 28.74
C LEU A 546 -15.86 -5.26 30.23
N CYS A 547 -16.15 -6.41 30.86
CA CYS A 547 -15.82 -6.65 32.27
C CYS A 547 -14.30 -6.63 32.50
N VAL A 548 -13.53 -7.29 31.64
CA VAL A 548 -12.06 -7.28 31.72
C VAL A 548 -11.51 -5.86 31.59
N TRP A 549 -12.10 -5.04 30.70
CA TRP A 549 -11.70 -3.65 30.54
C TRP A 549 -12.00 -2.81 31.80
N PHE A 550 -13.19 -2.94 32.39
CA PHE A 550 -13.51 -2.28 33.66
C PHE A 550 -12.58 -2.71 34.80
N GLU A 551 -12.25 -3.99 34.88
CA GLU A 551 -11.30 -4.51 35.87
C GLU A 551 -9.92 -3.87 35.69
N ASN A 552 -9.42 -3.75 34.46
CA ASN A 552 -8.14 -3.10 34.17
C ASN A 552 -8.15 -1.62 34.59
N VAL A 553 -9.21 -0.88 34.27
CA VAL A 553 -9.34 0.53 34.69
C VAL A 553 -9.42 0.66 36.20
N TRP A 554 -10.17 -0.23 36.87
CA TRP A 554 -10.25 -0.24 38.32
C TRP A 554 -8.90 -0.49 38.98
N ARG A 555 -8.09 -1.42 38.44
CA ARG A 555 -6.74 -1.68 38.95
C ARG A 555 -5.79 -0.48 38.76
N LEU A 556 -5.98 0.29 37.70
CA LEU A 556 -5.18 1.49 37.42
C LEU A 556 -5.57 2.66 38.33
N ASP A 557 -6.87 2.88 38.53
CA ASP A 557 -7.41 3.94 39.37
C ASP A 557 -8.69 3.47 40.10
N PRO A 558 -8.55 2.88 41.30
CA PRO A 558 -9.68 2.37 42.07
C PRO A 558 -10.70 3.46 42.45
N THR A 559 -10.27 4.72 42.50
CA THR A 559 -11.13 5.84 42.95
C THR A 559 -12.26 6.13 41.97
N GLN A 560 -12.07 5.83 40.68
CA GLN A 560 -13.07 6.04 39.63
C GLN A 560 -14.33 5.19 39.79
N LEU A 561 -14.22 4.05 40.48
CA LEU A 561 -15.35 3.18 40.83
C LEU A 561 -15.55 3.12 42.35
N GLY A 562 -15.01 4.08 43.10
CA GLY A 562 -15.28 4.23 44.53
C GLY A 562 -16.75 4.57 44.79
N ALA A 563 -17.18 4.42 46.06
CA ALA A 563 -18.56 4.67 46.47
C ALA A 563 -19.06 6.09 46.16
N ASP A 564 -18.14 7.07 46.15
CA ASP A 564 -18.45 8.48 45.87
C ASP A 564 -18.44 8.83 44.37
N SER A 565 -18.10 7.87 43.49
CA SER A 565 -18.04 8.12 42.05
C SER A 565 -19.45 8.18 41.43
N PRO A 566 -19.78 9.23 40.65
CA PRO A 566 -21.08 9.34 39.98
C PRO A 566 -21.29 8.25 38.93
N ILE A 567 -20.22 7.66 38.39
CA ILE A 567 -20.27 6.62 37.36
C ILE A 567 -20.54 5.25 37.98
N ARG A 568 -20.28 5.08 39.29
CA ARG A 568 -20.37 3.79 39.97
C ARG A 568 -21.74 3.14 39.81
N PHE A 569 -22.81 3.92 39.99
CA PHE A 569 -24.18 3.44 39.87
C PHE A 569 -24.48 2.84 38.48
N ASP A 570 -24.01 3.49 37.42
CA ASP A 570 -24.21 3.01 36.05
C ASP A 570 -23.41 1.72 35.79
N VAL A 571 -22.20 1.61 36.32
CA VAL A 571 -21.37 0.41 36.21
C VAL A 571 -22.01 -0.77 36.94
N ASP A 572 -22.48 -0.58 38.18
CA ASP A 572 -23.16 -1.65 38.94
C ASP A 572 -24.40 -2.14 38.19
N ARG A 573 -25.17 -1.24 37.58
CA ARG A 573 -26.34 -1.61 36.77
C ARG A 573 -25.96 -2.41 35.53
N LEU A 574 -24.86 -2.06 34.86
CA LEU A 574 -24.35 -2.81 33.72
C LEU A 574 -23.88 -4.21 34.15
N LEU A 575 -23.14 -4.32 35.25
CA LEU A 575 -22.66 -5.61 35.77
C LEU A 575 -23.82 -6.51 36.16
N ALA A 576 -24.82 -5.99 36.89
CA ALA A 576 -26.00 -6.75 37.27
C ALA A 576 -26.76 -7.30 36.04
N ALA A 577 -26.87 -6.51 34.98
CA ALA A 577 -27.46 -6.95 33.72
C ALA A 577 -26.62 -8.07 33.07
N LEU A 578 -25.30 -7.94 33.02
CA LEU A 578 -24.42 -8.97 32.47
C LEU A 578 -24.43 -10.27 33.30
N VAL A 579 -24.55 -10.18 34.63
CA VAL A 579 -24.75 -11.35 35.50
C VAL A 579 -26.06 -12.05 35.14
N SER A 580 -27.14 -11.30 34.91
CA SER A 580 -28.43 -11.89 34.51
C SER A 580 -28.37 -12.58 33.14
N LEU A 581 -27.44 -12.15 32.28
CA LEU A 581 -27.16 -12.75 30.97
C LEU A 581 -26.17 -13.94 31.05
N GLY A 582 -25.71 -14.29 32.25
CA GLY A 582 -24.82 -15.42 32.48
C GLY A 582 -23.34 -15.16 32.18
N ILE A 583 -22.90 -13.89 32.18
CA ILE A 583 -21.49 -13.53 31.99
C ILE A 583 -20.73 -13.66 33.32
N PRO A 584 -19.83 -14.65 33.49
CA PRO A 584 -19.20 -14.94 34.79
C PRO A 584 -18.19 -13.85 35.23
N GLU A 585 -17.56 -13.14 34.29
CA GLU A 585 -16.65 -12.02 34.60
C GLU A 585 -17.36 -10.89 35.33
N ALA A 586 -18.63 -10.62 35.02
CA ALA A 586 -19.38 -9.55 35.65
C ALA A 586 -19.54 -9.81 37.15
N ARG A 587 -19.89 -11.05 37.53
CA ARG A 587 -20.03 -11.44 38.94
C ARG A 587 -18.72 -11.35 39.70
N ARG A 588 -17.62 -11.81 39.09
CA ARG A 588 -16.28 -11.71 39.68
C ARG A 588 -15.88 -10.27 39.94
N LEU A 589 -16.20 -9.37 39.01
CA LEU A 589 -15.89 -7.95 39.16
C LEU A 589 -16.76 -7.29 40.24
N GLU A 590 -18.06 -7.57 40.31
CA GLU A 590 -18.95 -7.12 41.42
C GLU A 590 -18.34 -7.49 42.78
N ASP A 591 -18.05 -8.77 42.99
CA ASP A 591 -17.51 -9.29 44.25
C ASP A 591 -16.15 -8.63 44.61
N THR A 592 -15.30 -8.38 43.61
CA THR A 592 -13.98 -7.75 43.79
C THR A 592 -14.11 -6.30 44.24
N ILE A 593 -14.98 -5.54 43.57
CA ILE A 593 -15.16 -4.12 43.89
C ILE A 593 -15.88 -3.96 45.24
N GLU A 594 -16.87 -4.80 45.56
CA GLU A 594 -17.56 -4.80 46.86
C GLU A 594 -16.61 -5.13 48.02
N THR A 595 -15.75 -6.13 47.84
CA THR A 595 -14.75 -6.52 48.86
C THR A 595 -13.76 -5.38 49.13
N ALA A 596 -13.28 -4.70 48.10
CA ALA A 596 -12.38 -3.56 48.25
C ALA A 596 -13.05 -2.35 48.92
N ALA A 597 -14.36 -2.16 48.73
CA ALA A 597 -15.12 -1.11 49.39
C ALA A 597 -15.38 -1.39 50.89
N THR A 598 -15.35 -2.66 51.32
CA THR A 598 -15.62 -3.07 52.70
C THR A 598 -14.36 -3.25 53.56
N ASP A 599 -13.17 -3.41 52.96
CA ASP A 599 -11.90 -3.58 53.68
C ASP A 599 -10.72 -2.89 52.93
N PRO A 600 -10.55 -1.56 53.09
CA PRO A 600 -9.54 -0.78 52.34
C PRO A 600 -8.08 -1.10 52.69
N ASP A 601 -7.81 -1.85 53.78
CA ASP A 601 -6.46 -2.19 54.26
C ASP A 601 -5.89 -3.51 53.68
N ARG A 602 -6.63 -4.20 52.78
CA ARG A 602 -6.24 -5.52 52.23
C ARG A 602 -5.61 -5.50 50.83
N THR A 603 -5.48 -4.35 50.19
CA THR A 603 -5.11 -4.22 48.77
C THR A 603 -3.75 -3.55 48.49
N THR A 604 -2.80 -3.58 49.44
CA THR A 604 -1.37 -3.32 49.15
C THR A 604 -0.62 -4.55 48.69
#